data_AF-A0A250J204-F1
#
_entry.id   AF-A0A250J204-F1
#
_cell.length_a   1.000
_cell.length_b   1.000
_cell.length_c   1.000
_cell.angle_alpha   90.00
_cell.angle_beta   90.00
_cell.angle_gamma   90.00
#
_symmetry.space_group_name_H-M   'P 1'
#
loop_
_entity.id
_entity.type
_entity.pdbx_description
1 polymer ?
#
loop_
_entity_poly.entity_id
_entity_poly.type
_entity_poly.pdbx_seq_one_letter_code
_entity_poly.pdbx_strand_id
1 'polypeptide(L)'
;MSRITRTDVIRPHALSTEERRQLADDLYAVHQQIFDGVDREAFAHYVVESKAEHTWILVHKNEEGALVGYFAMHLFEKQLGGEPLAVFRAEAGSLRAYRGGNVNARFFVTRVARYVLRHPGRRVLYLGSLVHPSSYSLFASHCAEVWPRREQETPPELLSFMSALASEFGQEMVDPARPLIRRVGWRTRESEMESEYWKHCDKPGARYFIEANPGYGQGHGLVTVMPITPSNLLSIARTQVERRLRQPLEKLAARVQRTWLGAHLRSTQMVQSLRRVPFLAHLDETTLRRIATRAERHVLPAGQYVFQAGSTSDELYLLERGAVYVLAPTAHGETLVDELGGGTVFGESALLTGERRSASIRTAAASTLVRIPRSALLPLLEGDEHLREGMWKTFAERRFDDLVRGFERYGFLGRKDRLGLFQHGEHHELAPGEVQELEEGAQLFVLSGAVDFEHEGLRVSQRGATLLEARKPLQVEARESTRFVLLKPEAVRGDDKAAPPRFAA
;
A
#
# COMPACT_ATOMS: atom_id res chain seq x y z
N MET A 1 -13.30 -17.22 9.36
CA MET A 1 -12.40 -16.04 9.17
C MET A 1 -13.23 -14.84 8.78
N SER A 2 -12.82 -13.62 9.13
CA SER A 2 -13.46 -12.40 8.62
C SER A 2 -13.23 -12.27 7.10
N ARG A 3 -14.17 -12.77 6.32
CA ARG A 3 -14.18 -12.70 4.87
C ARG A 3 -15.58 -12.31 4.41
N ILE A 4 -15.64 -11.54 3.34
CA ILE A 4 -16.89 -11.33 2.60
C ILE A 4 -17.22 -12.63 1.87
N THR A 5 -18.25 -13.32 2.31
CA THR A 5 -18.69 -14.61 1.74
C THR A 5 -19.90 -14.46 0.84
N ARG A 6 -20.72 -13.45 1.10
CA ARG A 6 -21.90 -13.13 0.31
C ARG A 6 -21.96 -11.64 0.01
N THR A 7 -22.45 -11.33 -1.19
CA THR A 7 -22.76 -9.96 -1.59
C THR A 7 -24.10 -9.92 -2.28
N ASP A 8 -24.95 -8.99 -1.88
CA ASP A 8 -26.26 -8.76 -2.48
C ASP A 8 -26.28 -7.35 -3.09
N VAL A 9 -26.99 -7.17 -4.21
CA VAL A 9 -27.16 -5.86 -4.85
C VAL A 9 -28.57 -5.37 -4.57
N ILE A 10 -28.68 -4.28 -3.82
CA ILE A 10 -29.94 -3.65 -3.44
C ILE A 10 -30.16 -2.43 -4.32
N ARG A 11 -31.42 -2.20 -4.73
CA ARG A 11 -31.86 -0.99 -5.44
C ARG A 11 -32.85 -0.25 -4.56
N PRO A 12 -32.44 0.84 -3.89
CA PRO A 12 -33.30 1.53 -2.92
C PRO A 12 -34.67 1.97 -3.49
N HIS A 13 -34.73 2.37 -4.76
CA HIS A 13 -36.00 2.77 -5.39
C HIS A 13 -37.03 1.64 -5.51
N ALA A 14 -36.61 0.37 -5.46
CA ALA A 14 -37.50 -0.79 -5.53
C ALA A 14 -38.01 -1.24 -4.14
N LEU A 15 -37.55 -0.59 -3.07
CA LEU A 15 -37.93 -0.88 -1.69
C LEU A 15 -39.07 0.02 -1.23
N SER A 16 -39.89 -0.48 -0.31
CA SER A 16 -40.84 0.33 0.45
C SER A 16 -40.12 1.35 1.34
N THR A 17 -40.85 2.35 1.83
CA THR A 17 -40.28 3.37 2.73
C THR A 17 -39.69 2.76 4.01
N GLU A 18 -40.37 1.76 4.58
CA GLU A 18 -39.88 1.07 5.78
C GLU A 18 -38.60 0.27 5.52
N GLU A 19 -38.56 -0.49 4.40
CA GLU A 19 -37.37 -1.25 4.01
C GLU A 19 -36.17 -0.33 3.71
N ARG A 20 -36.39 0.85 3.10
CA ARG A 20 -35.34 1.85 2.91
C ARG A 20 -34.82 2.39 4.24
N ARG A 21 -35.72 2.65 5.20
CA ARG A 21 -35.33 3.12 6.53
C ARG A 21 -34.46 2.08 7.23
N GLN A 22 -34.89 0.81 7.25
CA GLN A 22 -34.10 -0.27 7.84
C GLN A 22 -32.75 -0.45 7.15
N LEU A 23 -32.71 -0.39 5.81
CA LEU A 23 -31.45 -0.47 5.06
C LEU A 23 -30.49 0.65 5.48
N ALA A 24 -30.97 1.88 5.61
CA ALA A 24 -30.15 3.00 6.06
C ALA A 24 -29.62 2.78 7.49
N ASP A 25 -30.44 2.25 8.40
CA ASP A 25 -30.01 1.94 9.77
C ASP A 25 -28.91 0.87 9.79
N ASP A 26 -29.10 -0.23 9.06
CA ASP A 26 -28.14 -1.33 8.95
C ASP A 26 -26.80 -0.84 8.39
N LEU A 27 -26.84 -0.07 7.30
CA LEU A 27 -25.64 0.48 6.65
C LEU A 27 -24.95 1.51 7.55
N TYR A 28 -25.71 2.33 8.26
CA TYR A 28 -25.17 3.34 9.18
C TYR A 28 -24.50 2.71 10.41
N ALA A 29 -25.04 1.59 10.92
CA ALA A 29 -24.41 0.81 11.99
C ALA A 29 -23.00 0.33 11.63
N VAL A 30 -22.76 0.02 10.35
CA VAL A 30 -21.41 -0.29 9.83
C VAL A 30 -20.62 0.99 9.58
N HIS A 31 -21.24 2.02 9.02
CA HIS A 31 -20.59 3.30 8.71
C HIS A 31 -19.95 3.93 9.95
N GLN A 32 -20.67 4.02 11.07
CA GLN A 32 -20.19 4.68 12.29
C GLN A 32 -18.98 4.00 12.94
N GLN A 33 -18.70 2.74 12.61
CA GLN A 33 -17.50 2.03 13.05
C GLN A 33 -16.26 2.38 12.20
N ILE A 34 -16.47 2.99 11.04
CA ILE A 34 -15.42 3.31 10.06
C ILE A 34 -15.19 4.83 10.01
N PHE A 35 -16.28 5.58 10.05
CA PHE A 35 -16.31 7.03 9.92
C PHE A 35 -17.04 7.66 11.10
N ASP A 36 -16.80 8.95 11.30
CA ASP A 36 -17.63 9.83 12.10
C ASP A 36 -17.90 11.15 11.33
N GLY A 37 -18.52 12.13 12.01
CA GLY A 37 -18.73 13.47 11.47
C GLY A 37 -19.97 13.66 10.62
N VAL A 38 -20.71 12.58 10.32
CA VAL A 38 -22.02 12.63 9.68
C VAL A 38 -23.02 11.80 10.48
N ASP A 39 -24.20 12.35 10.72
CA ASP A 39 -25.30 11.66 11.39
C ASP A 39 -25.99 10.64 10.46
N ARG A 40 -26.95 9.91 11.03
CA ARG A 40 -27.69 8.87 10.33
C ARG A 40 -28.52 9.42 9.16
N GLU A 41 -29.07 10.62 9.29
CA GLU A 41 -30.01 11.20 8.33
C GLU A 41 -29.26 11.73 7.11
N ALA A 42 -28.18 12.47 7.33
CA ALA A 42 -27.28 12.92 6.28
C ALA A 42 -26.61 11.73 5.57
N PHE A 43 -26.25 10.66 6.29
CA PHE A 43 -25.77 9.42 5.69
C PHE A 43 -26.84 8.79 4.78
N ALA A 44 -28.07 8.64 5.27
CA ALA A 44 -29.17 8.04 4.51
C ALA A 44 -29.49 8.85 3.24
N HIS A 45 -29.53 10.18 3.37
CA HIS A 45 -29.77 11.10 2.25
C HIS A 45 -28.77 10.87 1.11
N TYR A 46 -27.51 10.69 1.47
CA TYR A 46 -26.43 10.60 0.50
C TYR A 46 -26.28 9.17 -0.09
N VAL A 47 -26.41 8.13 0.74
CA VAL A 47 -26.10 6.74 0.37
C VAL A 47 -27.32 5.94 -0.08
N VAL A 48 -28.50 6.17 0.52
CA VAL A 48 -29.70 5.36 0.29
C VAL A 48 -30.76 6.12 -0.50
N GLU A 49 -30.98 7.39 -0.18
CA GLU A 49 -32.04 8.24 -0.72
C GLU A 49 -31.54 9.21 -1.81
N SER A 50 -30.43 8.83 -2.46
CA SER A 50 -29.82 9.61 -3.54
C SER A 50 -30.82 9.91 -4.66
N LYS A 51 -30.75 11.14 -5.18
CA LYS A 51 -31.56 11.63 -6.31
C LYS A 51 -31.06 11.16 -7.68
N ALA A 52 -30.14 10.21 -7.72
CA ALA A 52 -29.59 9.64 -8.94
C ALA A 52 -30.67 8.92 -9.77
N GLU A 53 -30.53 8.93 -11.10
CA GLU A 53 -31.38 8.14 -12.00
C GLU A 53 -31.29 6.65 -11.67
N HIS A 54 -30.09 6.22 -11.25
CA HIS A 54 -29.88 4.87 -10.75
C HIS A 54 -28.99 4.82 -9.52
N THR A 55 -29.49 4.16 -8.48
CA THR A 55 -28.72 3.81 -7.29
C THR A 55 -28.63 2.29 -7.13
N TRP A 56 -27.41 1.79 -6.92
CA TRP A 56 -27.17 0.41 -6.52
C TRP A 56 -26.29 0.37 -5.28
N ILE A 57 -26.70 -0.42 -4.29
CA ILE A 57 -25.91 -0.65 -3.08
C ILE A 57 -25.51 -2.12 -3.06
N LEU A 58 -24.21 -2.37 -3.21
CA LEU A 58 -23.63 -3.68 -3.00
C LEU A 58 -23.36 -3.85 -1.50
N VAL A 59 -24.12 -4.71 -0.84
CA VAL A 59 -23.91 -5.01 0.59
C VAL A 59 -22.97 -6.21 0.75
N HIS A 60 -22.09 -6.14 1.74
CA HIS A 60 -21.11 -7.18 2.03
C HIS A 60 -21.48 -7.91 3.33
N LYS A 61 -21.57 -9.24 3.27
CA LYS A 61 -21.93 -10.07 4.41
C LYS A 61 -20.85 -11.10 4.74
N ASN A 62 -20.69 -11.38 6.02
CA ASN A 62 -19.83 -12.46 6.52
C ASN A 62 -20.54 -13.83 6.46
N GLU A 63 -19.89 -14.89 6.96
CA GLU A 63 -20.42 -16.27 7.01
C GLU A 63 -21.74 -16.38 7.79
N GLU A 64 -21.91 -15.57 8.83
CA GLU A 64 -23.11 -15.52 9.69
C GLU A 64 -24.23 -14.68 9.07
N GLY A 65 -23.98 -14.04 7.92
CA GLY A 65 -24.94 -13.15 7.25
C GLY A 65 -24.95 -11.71 7.76
N ALA A 66 -24.12 -11.37 8.75
CA ALA A 66 -24.00 -10.03 9.29
C ALA A 66 -23.39 -9.06 8.26
N LEU A 67 -23.88 -7.82 8.24
CA LEU A 67 -23.38 -6.76 7.37
C LEU A 67 -22.01 -6.27 7.86
N VAL A 68 -21.02 -6.26 6.98
CA VAL A 68 -19.62 -5.90 7.30
C VAL A 68 -19.04 -4.83 6.39
N GLY A 69 -19.84 -4.37 5.43
CA GLY A 69 -19.49 -3.29 4.52
C GLY A 69 -20.55 -3.08 3.45
N TYR A 70 -20.37 -2.01 2.68
CA TYR A 70 -21.19 -1.65 1.55
C TYR A 70 -20.36 -0.89 0.51
N PHE A 71 -20.89 -0.87 -0.72
CA PHE A 71 -20.44 -0.01 -1.80
C PHE A 71 -21.68 0.53 -2.51
N ALA A 72 -22.04 1.77 -2.21
CA ALA A 72 -23.11 2.48 -2.90
C ALA A 72 -22.55 3.13 -4.16
N MET A 73 -23.30 3.03 -5.25
CA MET A 73 -22.92 3.59 -6.54
C MET A 73 -24.14 4.25 -7.16
N HIS A 74 -23.95 5.49 -7.56
CA HIS A 74 -24.98 6.38 -8.06
C HIS A 74 -24.60 6.82 -9.47
N LEU A 75 -25.55 6.76 -10.40
CA LEU A 75 -25.40 7.27 -11.76
C LEU A 75 -26.30 8.48 -11.93
N PHE A 76 -25.66 9.62 -12.23
CA PHE A 76 -26.32 10.88 -12.51
C PHE A 76 -26.23 11.22 -14.00
N GLU A 77 -27.35 11.61 -14.61
CA GLU A 77 -27.41 12.17 -15.96
C GLU A 77 -27.43 13.70 -15.86
N LYS A 78 -26.31 14.32 -16.22
CA LYS A 78 -26.11 15.77 -16.12
C LYS A 78 -25.92 16.40 -17.50
N GLN A 79 -26.05 17.72 -17.54
CA GLN A 79 -25.65 18.52 -18.69
C GLN A 79 -24.67 19.57 -18.21
N LEU A 80 -23.50 19.64 -18.84
CA LEU A 80 -22.52 20.67 -18.51
C LEU A 80 -21.99 21.30 -19.80
N GLY A 81 -22.14 22.62 -19.92
CA GLY A 81 -21.84 23.33 -21.17
C GLY A 81 -22.75 22.91 -22.34
N GLY A 82 -23.97 22.43 -22.05
CA GLY A 82 -24.92 21.93 -23.06
C GLY A 82 -24.68 20.48 -23.52
N GLU A 83 -23.55 19.88 -23.14
CA GLU A 83 -23.22 18.51 -23.54
C GLU A 83 -23.73 17.48 -22.51
N PRO A 84 -24.34 16.37 -22.98
CA PRO A 84 -24.80 15.29 -22.13
C PRO A 84 -23.65 14.55 -21.44
N LEU A 85 -23.70 14.45 -20.12
CA LEU A 85 -22.65 13.86 -19.29
C LEU A 85 -23.23 12.85 -18.29
N ALA A 86 -22.67 11.64 -18.26
CA ALA A 86 -22.97 10.65 -17.24
C ALA A 86 -21.92 10.68 -16.14
N VAL A 87 -22.35 10.84 -14.89
CA VAL A 87 -21.49 10.96 -13.72
C VAL A 87 -21.75 9.81 -12.76
N PHE A 88 -20.79 8.90 -12.64
CA PHE A 88 -20.79 7.88 -11.60
C PHE A 88 -20.18 8.45 -10.32
N ARG A 89 -20.87 8.27 -9.20
CA ARG A 89 -20.36 8.55 -7.85
C ARG A 89 -20.45 7.29 -7.02
N ALA A 90 -19.58 7.14 -6.02
CA ALA A 90 -19.60 5.96 -5.17
C ALA A 90 -19.01 6.22 -3.79
N GLU A 91 -19.59 5.53 -2.81
CA GLU A 91 -19.31 5.60 -1.39
C GLU A 91 -19.08 4.18 -0.88
N ALA A 92 -17.99 4.00 -0.14
CA ALA A 92 -17.59 2.70 0.34
C ALA A 92 -17.31 2.74 1.83
N GLY A 93 -17.94 1.83 2.57
CA GLY A 93 -17.60 1.54 3.95
C GLY A 93 -17.30 0.06 4.08
N SER A 94 -16.14 -0.33 4.60
CA SER A 94 -15.89 -1.71 4.99
C SER A 94 -15.09 -1.76 6.28
N LEU A 95 -15.55 -2.59 7.21
CA LEU A 95 -14.86 -2.86 8.46
C LEU A 95 -13.44 -3.34 8.18
N ARG A 96 -12.48 -2.93 9.00
CA ARG A 96 -11.03 -3.18 8.79
C ARG A 96 -10.73 -4.65 8.50
N ALA A 97 -11.36 -5.56 9.25
CA ALA A 97 -11.21 -7.00 9.12
C ALA A 97 -11.66 -7.57 7.76
N TYR A 98 -12.42 -6.82 6.96
CA TYR A 98 -13.01 -7.26 5.68
C TYR A 98 -12.49 -6.47 4.46
N ARG A 99 -11.55 -5.54 4.67
CA ARG A 99 -10.91 -4.77 3.59
C ARG A 99 -10.04 -5.67 2.69
N GLY A 100 -9.77 -5.22 1.46
CA GLY A 100 -8.93 -5.94 0.49
C GLY A 100 -9.62 -7.07 -0.29
N GLY A 101 -10.93 -7.27 -0.10
CA GLY A 101 -11.77 -8.03 -1.02
C GLY A 101 -12.10 -7.17 -2.24
N ASN A 102 -11.56 -7.50 -3.41
CA ASN A 102 -11.72 -6.75 -4.67
C ASN A 102 -13.14 -6.83 -5.28
N VAL A 103 -14.16 -6.89 -4.43
CA VAL A 103 -15.56 -7.11 -4.81
C VAL A 103 -16.14 -5.85 -5.45
N ASN A 104 -15.81 -4.67 -4.89
CA ASN A 104 -16.34 -3.37 -5.33
C ASN A 104 -15.92 -3.05 -6.76
N ALA A 105 -14.63 -3.23 -7.08
CA ALA A 105 -14.10 -2.86 -8.39
C ALA A 105 -14.73 -3.68 -9.52
N ARG A 106 -14.99 -4.99 -9.31
CA ARG A 106 -15.72 -5.81 -10.28
C ARG A 106 -17.11 -5.23 -10.54
N PHE A 107 -17.81 -4.94 -9.45
CA PHE A 107 -19.18 -4.46 -9.50
C PHE A 107 -19.25 -3.13 -10.26
N PHE A 108 -18.38 -2.18 -9.91
CA PHE A 108 -18.22 -0.90 -10.60
C PHE A 108 -17.95 -1.07 -12.09
N VAL A 109 -16.87 -1.76 -12.48
CA VAL A 109 -16.47 -1.93 -13.89
C VAL A 109 -17.57 -2.59 -14.72
N THR A 110 -18.22 -3.63 -14.19
CA THR A 110 -19.28 -4.34 -14.91
C THR A 110 -20.48 -3.43 -15.20
N ARG A 111 -20.80 -2.53 -14.28
CA ARG A 111 -21.95 -1.61 -14.41
C ARG A 111 -21.62 -0.46 -15.36
N VAL A 112 -20.45 0.14 -15.20
CA VAL A 112 -19.96 1.21 -16.08
C VAL A 112 -19.83 0.70 -17.53
N ALA A 113 -19.21 -0.47 -17.75
CA ALA A 113 -19.08 -1.03 -19.10
C ALA A 113 -20.45 -1.28 -19.76
N ARG A 114 -21.42 -1.80 -18.99
CA ARG A 114 -22.81 -1.99 -19.47
C ARG A 114 -23.53 -0.68 -19.79
N TYR A 115 -23.17 0.41 -19.13
CA TYR A 115 -23.72 1.73 -19.44
C TYR A 115 -23.09 2.27 -20.73
N VAL A 116 -21.76 2.28 -20.83
CA VAL A 116 -21.02 2.75 -22.01
C VAL A 116 -21.46 2.01 -23.29
N LEU A 117 -21.65 0.68 -23.21
CA LEU A 117 -22.14 -0.11 -24.35
C LEU A 117 -23.56 0.24 -24.81
N ARG A 118 -24.41 0.76 -23.92
CA ARG A 118 -25.78 1.18 -24.25
C ARG A 118 -25.87 2.64 -24.70
N HIS A 119 -24.85 3.44 -24.40
CA HIS A 119 -24.82 4.88 -24.66
C HIS A 119 -23.53 5.26 -25.41
N PRO A 120 -23.35 4.77 -26.66
CA PRO A 120 -22.17 5.10 -27.45
C PRO A 120 -22.06 6.62 -27.66
N GLY A 121 -20.85 7.15 -27.58
CA GLY A 121 -20.58 8.59 -27.72
C GLY A 121 -20.92 9.45 -26.50
N ARG A 122 -21.61 8.92 -25.49
CA ARG A 122 -21.87 9.65 -24.24
C ARG A 122 -20.55 9.84 -23.48
N ARG A 123 -20.29 11.07 -23.03
CA ARG A 123 -19.17 11.34 -22.12
C ARG A 123 -19.51 10.76 -20.74
N VAL A 124 -18.60 9.95 -20.19
CA VAL A 124 -18.80 9.27 -18.90
C VAL A 124 -17.59 9.52 -18.01
N LEU A 125 -17.83 9.88 -16.76
CA LEU A 125 -16.78 10.03 -15.76
C LEU A 125 -17.20 9.46 -14.41
N TYR A 126 -16.21 9.15 -13.59
CA TYR A 126 -16.39 9.00 -12.15
C TYR A 126 -16.01 10.30 -11.45
N LEU A 127 -16.80 10.70 -10.46
CA LEU A 127 -16.55 11.80 -9.54
C LEU A 127 -16.63 11.28 -8.11
N GLY A 128 -15.56 11.47 -7.35
CA GLY A 128 -15.51 11.18 -5.92
C GLY A 128 -14.94 12.35 -5.13
N SER A 129 -15.37 12.49 -3.88
CA SER A 129 -14.73 13.41 -2.93
C SER A 129 -14.00 12.57 -1.90
N LEU A 130 -12.74 12.27 -2.19
CA LEU A 130 -11.98 11.29 -1.43
C LEU A 130 -11.55 11.90 -0.09
N VAL A 131 -11.85 11.21 1.01
CA VAL A 131 -11.64 11.72 2.38
C VAL A 131 -10.44 11.08 3.10
N HIS A 132 -9.64 10.27 2.39
CA HIS A 132 -8.53 9.55 3.00
C HIS A 132 -7.37 9.32 2.01
N PRO A 133 -6.09 9.42 2.45
CA PRO A 133 -4.93 9.25 1.57
C PRO A 133 -4.87 7.90 0.85
N SER A 134 -5.28 6.81 1.53
CA SER A 134 -5.30 5.47 0.92
C SER A 134 -6.32 5.34 -0.21
N SER A 135 -7.46 6.03 -0.12
CA SER A 135 -8.49 6.03 -1.17
C SER A 135 -7.98 6.70 -2.43
N TYR A 136 -7.37 7.88 -2.31
CA TYR A 136 -6.76 8.57 -3.46
C TYR A 136 -5.61 7.76 -4.06
N SER A 137 -4.75 7.18 -3.22
CA SER A 137 -3.63 6.34 -3.66
C SER A 137 -4.10 5.13 -4.50
N LEU A 138 -5.26 4.55 -4.18
CA LEU A 138 -5.84 3.47 -4.99
C LEU A 138 -6.19 3.93 -6.41
N PHE A 139 -6.76 5.12 -6.59
CA PHE A 139 -7.03 5.66 -7.92
C PHE A 139 -5.73 6.00 -8.65
N ALA A 140 -4.84 6.76 -8.01
CA ALA A 140 -3.56 7.19 -8.59
C ALA A 140 -2.67 6.03 -9.04
N SER A 141 -2.70 4.90 -8.33
CA SER A 141 -1.83 3.76 -8.66
C SER A 141 -2.42 2.79 -9.68
N HIS A 142 -3.74 2.80 -9.92
CA HIS A 142 -4.41 1.77 -10.74
C HIS A 142 -5.17 2.34 -11.95
N CYS A 143 -5.41 3.64 -11.99
CA CYS A 143 -6.05 4.31 -13.12
C CYS A 143 -4.96 4.90 -14.01
N ALA A 144 -5.11 4.75 -15.33
CA ALA A 144 -4.19 5.36 -16.29
C ALA A 144 -4.31 6.91 -16.26
N GLU A 145 -5.51 7.40 -15.95
CA GLU A 145 -5.81 8.82 -15.83
C GLU A 145 -6.76 9.08 -14.65
N VAL A 146 -6.31 9.91 -13.72
CA VAL A 146 -7.11 10.45 -12.61
C VAL A 146 -6.66 11.89 -12.36
N TRP A 147 -7.61 12.75 -11.98
CA TRP A 147 -7.37 14.16 -11.68
C TRP A 147 -7.95 14.53 -10.31
N PRO A 148 -7.33 15.43 -9.55
CA PRO A 148 -6.05 16.05 -9.87
C PRO A 148 -4.90 15.04 -9.65
N ARG A 149 -3.74 15.27 -10.26
CA ARG A 149 -2.57 14.36 -10.20
C ARG A 149 -1.30 15.11 -9.85
N ARG A 150 -0.31 14.39 -9.34
CA ARG A 150 0.96 14.96 -8.91
C ARG A 150 1.82 15.39 -10.09
N GLU A 151 1.83 14.58 -11.15
CA GLU A 151 2.76 14.69 -12.27
C GLU A 151 2.45 15.88 -13.18
N GLN A 152 1.24 16.44 -13.07
CA GLN A 152 0.80 17.55 -13.90
C GLN A 152 -0.23 18.39 -13.15
N GLU A 153 -0.06 19.71 -13.21
CA GLU A 153 -1.09 20.64 -12.75
C GLU A 153 -2.41 20.40 -13.45
N THR A 154 -3.51 20.55 -12.71
CA THR A 154 -4.86 20.41 -13.27
C THR A 154 -5.08 21.54 -14.28
N PRO A 155 -5.37 21.24 -15.56
CA PRO A 155 -5.64 22.27 -16.56
C PRO A 155 -6.77 23.22 -16.09
N PRO A 156 -6.67 24.54 -16.30
CA PRO A 156 -7.66 25.50 -15.78
C PRO A 156 -9.11 25.18 -16.17
N GLU A 157 -9.34 24.72 -17.40
CA GLU A 157 -10.66 24.29 -17.87
C GLU A 157 -11.18 23.07 -17.11
N LEU A 158 -10.30 22.08 -16.87
CA LEU A 158 -10.64 20.89 -16.10
C LEU A 158 -10.87 21.23 -14.62
N LEU A 159 -10.09 22.14 -14.05
CA LEU A 159 -10.27 22.62 -12.69
C LEU A 159 -11.64 23.29 -12.52
N SER A 160 -11.99 24.17 -13.46
CA SER A 160 -13.29 24.85 -13.48
C SER A 160 -14.44 23.84 -13.64
N PHE A 161 -14.28 22.87 -14.56
CA PHE A 161 -15.21 21.76 -14.75
C PHE A 161 -15.44 20.96 -13.46
N MET A 162 -14.37 20.52 -12.81
CA MET A 162 -14.42 19.73 -11.58
C MET A 162 -15.07 20.51 -10.44
N SER A 163 -14.72 21.80 -10.32
CA SER A 163 -15.28 22.69 -9.31
C SER A 163 -16.78 22.92 -9.50
N ALA A 164 -17.21 23.23 -10.74
CA ALA A 164 -18.61 23.43 -11.08
C ALA A 164 -19.42 22.16 -10.81
N LEU A 165 -18.90 21.00 -11.21
CA LEU A 165 -19.56 19.72 -11.00
C LEU A 165 -19.71 19.38 -9.51
N ALA A 166 -18.68 19.62 -8.70
CA ALA A 166 -18.77 19.43 -7.25
C ALA A 166 -19.84 20.34 -6.61
N SER A 167 -19.92 21.60 -7.03
CA SER A 167 -20.95 22.54 -6.59
C SER A 167 -22.36 22.09 -7.01
N GLU A 168 -22.53 21.52 -8.21
CA GLU A 168 -23.80 20.95 -8.67
C GLU A 168 -24.29 19.81 -7.77
N PHE A 169 -23.36 19.09 -7.14
CA PHE A 169 -23.65 18.07 -6.15
C PHE A 169 -23.79 18.61 -4.71
N GLY A 170 -23.91 19.93 -4.55
CA GLY A 170 -24.11 20.58 -3.25
C GLY A 170 -22.88 20.53 -2.34
N GLN A 171 -21.69 20.30 -2.89
CA GLN A 171 -20.48 20.21 -2.09
C GLN A 171 -19.89 21.61 -1.88
N GLU A 172 -19.92 22.10 -0.65
CA GLU A 172 -19.41 23.43 -0.31
C GLU A 172 -17.88 23.50 -0.40
N MET A 173 -17.37 24.59 -0.96
CA MET A 173 -15.93 24.89 -0.93
C MET A 173 -15.52 25.23 0.50
N VAL A 174 -14.41 24.65 0.95
CA VAL A 174 -13.79 25.02 2.23
C VAL A 174 -13.01 26.32 2.09
N ASP A 175 -12.30 26.46 0.98
CA ASP A 175 -11.44 27.60 0.66
C ASP A 175 -11.58 27.91 -0.85
N PRO A 176 -12.02 29.13 -1.24
CA PRO A 176 -12.08 29.54 -2.64
C PRO A 176 -10.76 29.43 -3.39
N ALA A 177 -9.61 29.56 -2.71
CA ALA A 177 -8.29 29.38 -3.32
C ALA A 177 -7.97 27.92 -3.64
N ARG A 178 -8.71 26.96 -3.05
CA ARG A 178 -8.56 25.52 -3.25
C ARG A 178 -9.90 24.91 -3.69
N PRO A 179 -10.36 25.16 -4.92
CA PRO A 179 -11.73 24.85 -5.36
C PRO A 179 -12.06 23.36 -5.41
N LEU A 180 -11.06 22.47 -5.33
CA LEU A 180 -11.26 21.02 -5.26
C LEU A 180 -11.42 20.49 -3.84
N ILE A 181 -11.18 21.31 -2.81
CA ILE A 181 -11.34 20.91 -1.41
C ILE A 181 -12.74 21.26 -0.94
N ARG A 182 -13.51 20.21 -0.60
CA ARG A 182 -14.93 20.32 -0.28
C ARG A 182 -15.24 19.81 1.11
N ARG A 183 -16.24 20.43 1.74
CA ARG A 183 -16.79 19.95 3.02
C ARG A 183 -17.63 18.70 2.75
N VAL A 184 -17.14 17.55 3.19
CA VAL A 184 -17.84 16.25 3.07
C VAL A 184 -18.41 15.80 4.42
N GLY A 185 -17.73 16.16 5.52
CA GLY A 185 -18.13 15.82 6.89
C GLY A 185 -17.64 14.44 7.35
N TRP A 186 -17.42 13.51 6.41
CA TRP A 186 -16.94 12.15 6.73
C TRP A 186 -15.48 12.20 7.18
N ARG A 187 -15.20 11.81 8.43
CA ARG A 187 -13.82 11.66 8.92
C ARG A 187 -13.54 10.19 9.19
N THR A 188 -12.43 9.70 8.69
CA THR A 188 -12.04 8.30 8.87
C THR A 188 -11.54 8.10 10.30
N ARG A 189 -12.05 7.06 10.99
CA ARG A 189 -11.55 6.70 12.32
C ARG A 189 -10.17 6.06 12.20
N GLU A 190 -9.16 6.78 12.65
CA GLU A 190 -7.74 6.40 12.66
C GLU A 190 -7.24 6.31 14.11
N SER A 191 -6.32 5.38 14.40
CA SER A 191 -5.57 5.44 15.65
C SER A 191 -4.53 6.55 15.61
N GLU A 192 -4.03 7.00 16.78
CA GLU A 192 -2.95 7.99 16.84
C GLU A 192 -1.73 7.57 16.01
N MET A 193 -1.36 6.30 16.09
CA MET A 193 -0.27 5.70 15.31
C MET A 193 -0.49 5.79 13.79
N GLU A 194 -1.74 5.60 13.33
CA GLU A 194 -2.09 5.70 11.90
C GLU A 194 -2.09 7.15 11.44
N SER A 195 -2.63 8.05 12.25
CA SER A 195 -2.61 9.49 11.98
C SER A 195 -1.18 10.00 11.85
N GLU A 196 -0.29 9.57 12.75
CA GLU A 196 1.12 9.96 12.72
C GLU A 196 1.87 9.41 11.51
N TYR A 197 1.60 8.15 11.12
CA TYR A 197 2.13 7.56 9.91
C TYR A 197 1.71 8.33 8.66
N TRP A 198 0.42 8.73 8.55
CA TRP A 198 -0.04 9.45 7.36
C TRP A 198 0.67 10.79 7.20
N LYS A 199 0.90 11.55 8.28
CA LYS A 199 1.64 12.83 8.23
C LYS A 199 3.04 12.68 7.62
N HIS A 200 3.67 11.53 7.79
CA HIS A 200 5.03 11.23 7.32
C HIS A 200 5.04 10.23 6.15
N CYS A 201 3.89 9.96 5.52
CA CYS A 201 3.79 8.93 4.50
C CYS A 201 4.43 9.41 3.19
N ASP A 202 5.51 8.74 2.78
CA ASP A 202 6.26 9.08 1.56
C ASP A 202 5.65 8.50 0.28
N LYS A 203 4.52 7.78 0.37
CA LYS A 203 3.88 7.18 -0.80
C LYS A 203 3.37 8.32 -1.70
N PRO A 204 3.76 8.36 -3.00
CA PRO A 204 3.51 9.53 -3.86
C PRO A 204 2.06 10.02 -3.87
N GLY A 205 1.09 9.10 -3.99
CA GLY A 205 -0.33 9.46 -3.97
C GLY A 205 -0.82 9.95 -2.61
N ALA A 206 -0.35 9.34 -1.51
CA ALA A 206 -0.74 9.75 -0.16
C ALA A 206 -0.18 11.13 0.18
N ARG A 207 1.10 11.37 -0.12
CA ARG A 207 1.75 12.67 0.09
C ARG A 207 1.03 13.78 -0.68
N TYR A 208 0.79 13.58 -1.98
CA TYR A 208 0.05 14.53 -2.80
C TYR A 208 -1.34 14.84 -2.22
N PHE A 209 -2.08 13.82 -1.81
CA PHE A 209 -3.40 14.00 -1.19
C PHE A 209 -3.33 14.85 0.07
N ILE A 210 -2.36 14.60 0.95
CA ILE A 210 -2.19 15.32 2.23
C ILE A 210 -1.79 16.77 1.99
N GLU A 211 -0.88 17.03 1.06
CA GLU A 211 -0.47 18.40 0.68
C GLU A 211 -1.64 19.20 0.07
N ALA A 212 -2.40 18.57 -0.83
CA ALA A 212 -3.57 19.18 -1.44
C ALA A 212 -4.70 19.41 -0.41
N ASN A 213 -4.91 18.44 0.50
CA ASN A 213 -6.00 18.40 1.46
C ASN A 213 -5.51 18.24 2.91
N PRO A 214 -4.85 19.25 3.49
CA PRO A 214 -4.33 19.18 4.87
C PRO A 214 -5.44 19.06 5.91
N GLY A 215 -6.68 19.44 5.55
CA GLY A 215 -7.85 19.35 6.43
C GLY A 215 -8.64 18.04 6.31
N TYR A 216 -8.11 16.96 5.71
CA TYR A 216 -8.88 15.72 5.55
C TYR A 216 -9.40 15.14 6.88
N GLY A 217 -8.62 15.28 7.96
CA GLY A 217 -9.03 14.90 9.32
C GLY A 217 -10.19 15.72 9.89
N GLN A 218 -10.53 16.86 9.27
CA GLN A 218 -11.69 17.70 9.62
C GLN A 218 -12.93 17.36 8.79
N GLY A 219 -12.87 16.31 7.96
CA GLY A 219 -13.96 15.89 7.08
C GLY A 219 -13.94 16.60 5.72
N HIS A 220 -12.77 17.10 5.30
CA HIS A 220 -12.60 17.68 3.97
C HIS A 220 -12.28 16.57 2.97
N GLY A 221 -12.94 16.59 1.82
CA GLY A 221 -12.69 15.69 0.71
C GLY A 221 -11.97 16.38 -0.44
N LEU A 222 -11.09 15.65 -1.11
CA LEU A 222 -10.50 16.07 -2.38
C LEU A 222 -11.38 15.60 -3.54
N VAL A 223 -11.96 16.56 -4.28
CA VAL A 223 -12.68 16.29 -5.51
C VAL A 223 -11.73 15.65 -6.52
N THR A 224 -12.07 14.42 -6.91
CA THR A 224 -11.27 13.56 -7.77
C THR A 224 -12.14 13.09 -8.92
N VAL A 225 -11.68 13.30 -10.17
CA VAL A 225 -12.35 12.86 -11.39
C VAL A 225 -11.51 11.80 -12.08
N MET A 226 -12.16 10.74 -12.54
CA MET A 226 -11.57 9.71 -13.38
C MET A 226 -12.42 9.57 -14.65
N PRO A 227 -11.94 10.03 -15.82
CA PRO A 227 -12.62 9.81 -17.08
C PRO A 227 -12.83 8.32 -17.35
N ILE A 228 -14.01 7.91 -17.81
CA ILE A 228 -14.25 6.52 -18.22
C ILE A 228 -13.84 6.38 -19.68
N THR A 229 -12.56 6.10 -19.89
CA THR A 229 -11.97 5.80 -21.21
C THR A 229 -11.68 4.30 -21.34
N PRO A 230 -11.54 3.76 -22.57
CA PRO A 230 -11.09 2.38 -22.76
C PRO A 230 -9.75 2.10 -22.06
N SER A 231 -8.81 3.05 -22.05
CA SER A 231 -7.52 2.90 -21.35
C SER A 231 -7.70 2.77 -19.84
N ASN A 232 -8.55 3.58 -19.21
CA ASN A 232 -8.85 3.46 -17.78
C ASN A 232 -9.59 2.15 -17.45
N LEU A 233 -10.60 1.78 -18.25
CA LEU A 233 -11.32 0.52 -18.05
C LEU A 233 -10.39 -0.68 -18.20
N LEU A 234 -9.48 -0.67 -19.18
CA LEU A 234 -8.46 -1.70 -19.37
C LEU A 234 -7.44 -1.73 -18.23
N SER A 235 -7.00 -0.58 -17.72
CA SER A 235 -6.07 -0.52 -16.56
C SER A 235 -6.70 -1.16 -15.31
N ILE A 236 -7.95 -0.80 -15.02
CA ILE A 236 -8.70 -1.38 -13.89
C ILE A 236 -8.97 -2.87 -14.14
N ALA A 237 -9.34 -3.26 -15.37
CA ALA A 237 -9.61 -4.65 -15.71
C ALA A 237 -8.35 -5.52 -15.70
N ARG A 238 -7.19 -5.03 -16.17
CA ARG A 238 -5.90 -5.73 -16.12
C ARG A 238 -5.48 -6.01 -14.68
N THR A 239 -5.57 -5.00 -13.82
CA THR A 239 -5.40 -5.14 -12.37
C THR A 239 -6.31 -6.23 -11.80
N GLN A 240 -7.55 -6.34 -12.31
CA GLN A 240 -8.49 -7.38 -11.88
C GLN A 240 -8.19 -8.76 -12.47
N VAL A 241 -7.75 -8.87 -13.72
CA VAL A 241 -7.48 -10.14 -14.42
C VAL A 241 -6.19 -10.79 -13.89
N GLU A 242 -5.12 -10.02 -13.71
CA GLU A 242 -3.87 -10.48 -13.05
C GLU A 242 -4.13 -11.01 -11.63
N ARG A 243 -5.17 -10.48 -10.97
CA ARG A 243 -5.64 -10.92 -9.65
C ARG A 243 -6.72 -12.02 -9.71
N ARG A 244 -7.45 -12.19 -10.82
CA ARG A 244 -8.56 -13.17 -10.98
C ARG A 244 -8.17 -14.52 -11.55
N LEU A 245 -7.09 -14.59 -12.34
CA LEU A 245 -6.47 -15.88 -12.68
C LEU A 245 -6.09 -16.68 -11.42
N ARG A 246 -6.19 -16.07 -10.22
CA ARG A 246 -5.98 -16.63 -8.88
C ARG A 246 -7.21 -17.29 -8.21
N GLN A 247 -8.46 -17.02 -8.62
CA GLN A 247 -9.65 -17.37 -7.81
C GLN A 247 -10.45 -18.65 -8.18
N PRO A 248 -10.54 -19.11 -9.45
CA PRO A 248 -11.37 -20.29 -9.79
C PRO A 248 -10.81 -21.61 -9.22
N LEU A 249 -9.48 -21.70 -9.08
CA LEU A 249 -8.79 -22.87 -8.54
C LEU A 249 -9.02 -23.04 -7.03
N GLU A 250 -9.27 -21.98 -6.27
CA GLU A 250 -9.47 -22.03 -4.80
C GLU A 250 -10.81 -22.65 -4.41
N LYS A 251 -11.90 -22.38 -5.16
CA LYS A 251 -13.24 -22.91 -4.86
C LYS A 251 -13.39 -24.39 -5.20
N LEU A 252 -12.71 -24.85 -6.25
CA LEU A 252 -12.61 -26.27 -6.60
C LEU A 252 -11.64 -27.00 -5.66
N ALA A 253 -10.49 -26.39 -5.34
CA ALA A 253 -9.54 -26.97 -4.38
C ALA A 253 -10.14 -27.16 -2.98
N ALA A 254 -10.93 -26.21 -2.46
CA ALA A 254 -11.59 -26.36 -1.15
C ALA A 254 -12.53 -27.58 -1.06
N ARG A 255 -13.12 -28.01 -2.18
CA ARG A 255 -13.97 -29.22 -2.26
C ARG A 255 -13.16 -30.50 -2.41
N VAL A 256 -11.98 -30.42 -3.04
CA VAL A 256 -11.08 -31.55 -3.32
C VAL A 256 -10.01 -31.75 -2.22
N GLN A 257 -9.82 -30.77 -1.33
CA GLN A 257 -8.82 -30.72 -0.26
C GLN A 257 -8.89 -31.85 0.79
N ARG A 258 -9.96 -32.67 0.77
CA ARG A 258 -10.11 -33.88 1.58
C ARG A 258 -9.60 -35.17 0.91
N THR A 259 -9.00 -35.07 -0.29
CA THR A 259 -8.50 -36.22 -1.07
C THR A 259 -7.03 -36.01 -1.49
N TRP A 260 -6.36 -37.07 -1.95
CA TRP A 260 -4.96 -37.05 -2.44
C TRP A 260 -4.72 -36.01 -3.57
N LEU A 261 -5.73 -35.74 -4.41
CA LEU A 261 -5.72 -34.65 -5.42
C LEU A 261 -5.55 -33.25 -4.79
N GLY A 262 -5.98 -33.05 -3.55
CA GLY A 262 -5.85 -31.79 -2.81
C GLY A 262 -4.40 -31.43 -2.49
N ALA A 263 -3.53 -32.42 -2.25
CA ALA A 263 -2.10 -32.19 -2.00
C ALA A 263 -1.38 -31.69 -3.27
N HIS A 264 -1.69 -32.27 -4.42
CA HIS A 264 -1.12 -31.87 -5.71
C HIS A 264 -1.55 -30.46 -6.14
N LEU A 265 -2.82 -30.11 -5.93
CA LEU A 265 -3.35 -28.77 -6.17
C LEU A 265 -2.74 -27.72 -5.22
N ARG A 266 -2.53 -28.05 -3.94
CA ARG A 266 -1.86 -27.17 -2.97
C ARG A 266 -0.42 -26.87 -3.39
N SER A 267 0.34 -27.89 -3.80
CA SER A 267 1.71 -27.72 -4.29
C SER A 267 1.76 -26.82 -5.53
N THR A 268 0.86 -27.06 -6.50
CA THR A 268 0.80 -26.26 -7.74
C THR A 268 0.46 -24.79 -7.46
N GLN A 269 -0.51 -24.52 -6.58
CA GLN A 269 -0.86 -23.15 -6.18
C GLN A 269 0.28 -22.45 -5.43
N MET A 270 0.98 -23.18 -4.55
CA MET A 270 2.13 -22.65 -3.83
C MET A 270 3.26 -22.28 -4.79
N VAL A 271 3.57 -23.15 -5.77
CA VAL A 271 4.55 -22.86 -6.84
C VAL A 271 4.19 -21.58 -7.60
N GLN A 272 2.90 -21.40 -7.95
CA GLN A 272 2.45 -20.17 -8.62
C GLN A 272 2.63 -18.92 -7.77
N SER A 273 2.43 -19.02 -6.44
CA SER A 273 2.68 -17.90 -5.53
C SER A 273 4.16 -17.59 -5.39
N LEU A 274 5.01 -18.62 -5.25
CA LEU A 274 6.45 -18.47 -5.18
C LEU A 274 7.02 -17.83 -6.45
N ARG A 275 6.55 -18.24 -7.63
CA ARG A 275 6.98 -17.68 -8.93
C ARG A 275 6.67 -16.18 -9.09
N ARG A 276 5.80 -15.59 -8.25
CA ARG A 276 5.53 -14.15 -8.25
C ARG A 276 6.54 -13.34 -7.45
N VAL A 277 7.33 -14.00 -6.61
CA VAL A 277 8.43 -13.35 -5.91
C VAL A 277 9.52 -13.08 -6.96
N PRO A 278 9.92 -11.83 -7.20
CA PRO A 278 10.83 -11.50 -8.30
C PRO A 278 12.12 -12.34 -8.30
N PHE A 279 12.75 -12.51 -7.13
CA PHE A 279 13.97 -13.29 -7.00
C PHE A 279 13.76 -14.82 -7.00
N LEU A 280 12.52 -15.32 -6.99
CA LEU A 280 12.24 -16.76 -7.19
C LEU A 280 11.72 -17.06 -8.61
N ALA A 281 11.40 -16.03 -9.39
CA ALA A 281 10.69 -16.18 -10.67
C ALA A 281 11.51 -16.95 -11.73
N HIS A 282 12.84 -16.89 -11.65
CA HIS A 282 13.76 -17.55 -12.56
C HIS A 282 13.99 -19.03 -12.25
N LEU A 283 13.64 -19.48 -11.03
CA LEU A 283 13.86 -20.86 -10.61
C LEU A 283 12.98 -21.81 -11.42
N ASP A 284 13.54 -22.97 -11.76
CA ASP A 284 12.81 -24.01 -12.46
C ASP A 284 11.66 -24.57 -11.60
N GLU A 285 10.72 -25.24 -12.26
CA GLU A 285 9.55 -25.76 -11.55
C GLU A 285 9.91 -26.79 -10.48
N THR A 286 10.94 -27.60 -10.72
CA THR A 286 11.44 -28.60 -9.78
C THR A 286 11.92 -27.96 -8.48
N THR A 287 12.70 -26.87 -8.57
CA THR A 287 13.21 -26.13 -7.42
C THR A 287 12.10 -25.39 -6.70
N LEU A 288 11.18 -24.75 -7.43
CA LEU A 288 10.00 -24.12 -6.82
C LEU A 288 9.14 -25.14 -6.09
N ARG A 289 8.99 -26.37 -6.61
CA ARG A 289 8.28 -27.46 -5.91
C ARG A 289 8.99 -27.85 -4.61
N ARG A 290 10.33 -27.90 -4.60
CA ARG A 290 11.12 -28.18 -3.37
C ARG A 290 10.92 -27.12 -2.29
N ILE A 291 10.80 -25.85 -2.67
CA ILE A 291 10.44 -24.77 -1.73
C ILE A 291 8.99 -24.93 -1.28
N ALA A 292 8.07 -25.13 -2.24
CA ALA A 292 6.64 -25.26 -1.98
C ALA A 292 6.29 -26.40 -1.01
N THR A 293 7.03 -27.51 -1.02
CA THR A 293 6.82 -28.62 -0.07
C THR A 293 7.12 -28.28 1.39
N ARG A 294 7.91 -27.22 1.63
CA ARG A 294 8.29 -26.75 2.97
C ARG A 294 7.62 -25.43 3.33
N ALA A 295 6.98 -24.77 2.38
CA ALA A 295 6.29 -23.52 2.61
C ALA A 295 4.90 -23.76 3.21
N GLU A 296 4.49 -22.89 4.13
CA GLU A 296 3.22 -22.98 4.84
C GLU A 296 2.38 -21.74 4.59
N ARG A 297 1.09 -21.94 4.31
CA ARG A 297 0.17 -20.82 4.15
C ARG A 297 -0.51 -20.52 5.47
N HIS A 298 -0.31 -19.32 6.00
CA HIS A 298 -0.98 -18.81 7.19
C HIS A 298 -2.05 -17.79 6.80
N VAL A 299 -3.16 -17.81 7.52
CA VAL A 299 -4.20 -16.80 7.33
C VAL A 299 -4.53 -16.16 8.67
N LEU A 300 -4.32 -14.85 8.75
CA LEU A 300 -4.38 -14.08 9.99
C LEU A 300 -5.47 -13.01 9.89
N PRO A 301 -6.32 -12.82 10.91
CA PRO A 301 -7.24 -11.69 10.97
C PRO A 301 -6.48 -10.37 11.12
N ALA A 302 -7.15 -9.23 10.92
CA ALA A 302 -6.56 -7.90 11.16
C ALA A 302 -6.18 -7.73 12.64
N GLY A 303 -5.08 -7.02 12.90
CA GLY A 303 -4.57 -6.73 14.24
C GLY A 303 -3.62 -7.78 14.84
N GLN A 304 -3.35 -8.90 14.15
CA GLN A 304 -2.48 -9.96 14.64
C GLN A 304 -1.00 -9.72 14.29
N TYR A 305 -0.11 -9.92 15.26
CA TYR A 305 1.32 -10.00 14.98
C TYR A 305 1.65 -11.26 14.17
N VAL A 306 2.41 -11.09 13.10
CA VAL A 306 3.10 -12.16 12.38
C VAL A 306 4.37 -12.54 13.15
N PHE A 307 5.13 -11.52 13.56
CA PHE A 307 6.25 -11.63 14.49
C PHE A 307 6.51 -10.26 15.14
N GLN A 308 7.28 -10.25 16.22
CA GLN A 308 7.66 -9.05 16.95
C GLN A 308 9.16 -8.73 16.78
N ALA A 309 9.51 -7.45 16.90
CA ALA A 309 10.90 -7.00 16.94
C ALA A 309 11.67 -7.71 18.06
N GLY A 310 12.96 -7.96 17.84
CA GLY A 310 13.84 -8.66 18.78
C GLY A 310 13.66 -10.19 18.82
N SER A 311 12.61 -10.74 18.19
CA SER A 311 12.45 -12.20 18.09
C SER A 311 13.51 -12.81 17.15
N THR A 312 13.90 -14.05 17.44
CA THR A 312 14.70 -14.87 16.54
C THR A 312 13.77 -15.57 15.56
N SER A 313 14.12 -15.61 14.27
CA SER A 313 13.35 -16.36 13.29
C SER A 313 14.12 -16.50 11.99
N ASP A 314 14.16 -17.72 11.47
CA ASP A 314 14.84 -18.11 10.24
C ASP A 314 13.83 -18.27 9.10
N GLU A 315 12.99 -17.26 8.87
CA GLU A 315 11.84 -17.40 7.97
C GLU A 315 11.58 -16.15 7.17
N LEU A 316 11.17 -16.38 5.93
CA LEU A 316 10.71 -15.37 4.99
C LEU A 316 9.20 -15.48 4.83
N TYR A 317 8.54 -14.35 4.63
CA TYR A 317 7.10 -14.31 4.40
C TYR A 317 6.79 -13.62 3.08
N LEU A 318 5.92 -14.22 2.27
CA LEU A 318 5.25 -13.58 1.14
C LEU A 318 3.82 -13.21 1.57
N LEU A 319 3.48 -11.93 1.53
CA LEU A 319 2.10 -11.47 1.68
C LEU A 319 1.33 -11.75 0.39
N GLU A 320 0.60 -12.86 0.31
CA GLU A 320 -0.20 -13.17 -0.89
C GLU A 320 -1.39 -12.22 -1.06
N ARG A 321 -2.03 -11.86 0.06
CA ARG A 321 -3.20 -10.99 0.11
C ARG A 321 -3.30 -10.29 1.46
N GLY A 322 -3.84 -9.08 1.44
CA GLY A 322 -4.07 -8.27 2.64
C GLY A 322 -3.08 -7.12 2.72
N ALA A 323 -2.88 -6.63 3.93
CA ALA A 323 -1.96 -5.56 4.25
C ALA A 323 -1.39 -5.80 5.64
N VAL A 324 -0.12 -5.47 5.84
CA VAL A 324 0.56 -5.53 7.14
C VAL A 324 1.25 -4.21 7.43
N TYR A 325 1.23 -3.83 8.70
CA TYR A 325 2.00 -2.75 9.28
C TYR A 325 3.40 -3.23 9.65
N VAL A 326 4.40 -2.43 9.32
CA VAL A 326 5.79 -2.53 9.80
C VAL A 326 5.92 -1.57 10.98
N LEU A 327 6.25 -2.11 12.14
CA LEU A 327 6.26 -1.37 13.40
C LEU A 327 7.67 -1.39 13.98
N ALA A 328 8.29 -0.21 14.10
CA ALA A 328 9.60 -0.08 14.71
C ALA A 328 9.48 0.08 16.24
N PRO A 329 10.34 -0.59 17.04
CA PRO A 329 10.38 -0.38 18.48
C PRO A 329 10.93 1.02 18.80
N THR A 330 10.39 1.64 19.84
CA THR A 330 10.75 2.97 20.35
C THR A 330 10.78 2.95 21.88
N ALA A 331 11.29 4.01 22.51
CA ALA A 331 11.27 4.14 23.97
C ALA A 331 9.85 4.13 24.58
N HIS A 332 8.82 4.47 23.79
CA HIS A 332 7.43 4.59 24.24
C HIS A 332 6.52 3.48 23.70
N GLY A 333 7.08 2.42 23.10
CA GLY A 333 6.31 1.32 22.50
C GLY A 333 6.67 1.11 21.03
N GLU A 334 5.69 1.04 20.15
CA GLU A 334 5.90 0.82 18.71
C GLU A 334 5.37 1.99 17.88
N THR A 335 6.07 2.32 16.78
CA THR A 335 5.60 3.31 15.80
C THR A 335 5.43 2.68 14.42
N LEU A 336 4.42 3.13 13.67
CA LEU A 336 4.14 2.66 12.31
C LEU A 336 5.08 3.31 11.31
N VAL A 337 5.98 2.52 10.72
CA VAL A 337 7.00 3.02 9.78
C VAL A 337 6.70 2.70 8.31
N ASP A 338 5.94 1.65 8.03
CA ASP A 338 5.46 1.35 6.66
C ASP A 338 4.20 0.46 6.70
N GLU A 339 3.47 0.43 5.58
CA GLU A 339 2.39 -0.52 5.33
C GLU A 339 2.67 -1.28 4.02
N LEU A 340 2.81 -2.61 4.13
CA LEU A 340 3.08 -3.49 2.99
C LEU A 340 1.79 -4.12 2.48
N GLY A 341 1.61 -4.12 1.16
CA GLY A 341 0.47 -4.73 0.48
C GLY A 341 0.77 -6.10 -0.14
N GLY A 342 -0.27 -6.80 -0.59
CA GLY A 342 -0.15 -8.08 -1.29
C GLY A 342 0.86 -8.08 -2.45
N GLY A 343 1.65 -9.15 -2.56
CA GLY A 343 2.79 -9.31 -3.45
C GLY A 343 4.14 -9.03 -2.78
N THR A 344 4.15 -8.41 -1.60
CA THR A 344 5.37 -8.01 -0.92
C THR A 344 5.99 -9.18 -0.14
N VAL A 345 7.31 -9.28 -0.19
CA VAL A 345 8.11 -10.17 0.66
C VAL A 345 8.68 -9.39 1.85
N PHE A 346 8.66 -9.99 3.03
CA PHE A 346 9.24 -9.43 4.24
C PHE A 346 9.87 -10.49 5.13
N GLY A 347 10.76 -10.05 6.02
CA GLY A 347 11.50 -10.92 6.93
C GLY A 347 12.80 -11.48 6.36
N GLU A 348 13.21 -11.01 5.18
CA GLU A 348 14.47 -11.34 4.50
C GLU A 348 15.70 -10.97 5.34
N SER A 349 15.63 -9.88 6.12
CA SER A 349 16.76 -9.37 6.89
C SER A 349 17.31 -10.40 7.86
N ALA A 350 16.45 -10.97 8.71
CA ALA A 350 16.86 -11.98 9.68
C ALA A 350 17.37 -13.26 8.99
N LEU A 351 16.79 -13.61 7.84
CA LEU A 351 17.21 -14.80 7.08
C LEU A 351 18.61 -14.63 6.47
N LEU A 352 18.91 -13.48 5.89
CA LEU A 352 20.21 -13.22 5.24
C LEU A 352 21.32 -12.95 6.26
N THR A 353 21.04 -12.14 7.28
CA THR A 353 22.05 -11.68 8.24
C THR A 353 22.20 -12.59 9.45
N GLY A 354 21.19 -13.40 9.77
CA GLY A 354 21.11 -14.13 11.04
C GLY A 354 20.80 -13.22 12.25
N GLU A 355 20.56 -11.93 12.05
CA GLU A 355 20.18 -10.99 13.10
C GLU A 355 18.76 -11.24 13.62
N ARG A 356 18.44 -10.67 14.80
CA ARG A 356 17.07 -10.62 15.32
C ARG A 356 16.18 -9.74 14.42
N ARG A 357 14.87 -9.93 14.47
CA ARG A 357 13.90 -9.10 13.74
C ARG A 357 14.06 -7.62 14.13
N SER A 358 14.30 -6.74 13.17
CA SER A 358 14.49 -5.30 13.39
C SER A 358 13.18 -4.54 13.67
N ALA A 359 12.06 -5.09 13.22
CA ALA A 359 10.73 -4.51 13.35
C ALA A 359 9.69 -5.60 13.63
N SER A 360 8.56 -5.23 14.22
CA SER A 360 7.38 -6.09 14.33
C SER A 360 6.55 -5.98 13.05
N ILE A 361 5.88 -7.08 12.68
CA ILE A 361 4.92 -7.08 11.57
C ILE A 361 3.54 -7.44 12.14
N ARG A 362 2.55 -6.57 11.93
CA ARG A 362 1.17 -6.76 12.39
C ARG A 362 0.20 -6.60 11.24
N THR A 363 -0.82 -7.45 11.13
CA THR A 363 -1.80 -7.36 10.05
C THR A 363 -2.64 -6.08 10.15
N ALA A 364 -2.66 -5.27 9.09
CA ALA A 364 -3.51 -4.08 8.97
C ALA A 364 -4.93 -4.45 8.51
N ALA A 365 -5.03 -5.51 7.71
CA ALA A 365 -6.27 -6.14 7.27
C ALA A 365 -6.14 -7.67 7.37
N ALA A 366 -7.25 -8.41 7.23
CA ALA A 366 -7.18 -9.86 7.14
C ALA A 366 -6.24 -10.27 5.99
N SER A 367 -5.24 -11.09 6.31
CA SER A 367 -4.07 -11.31 5.46
C SER A 367 -3.78 -12.80 5.28
N THR A 368 -3.33 -13.17 4.08
CA THR A 368 -2.84 -14.50 3.72
C THR A 368 -1.35 -14.40 3.45
N LEU A 369 -0.56 -15.18 4.18
CA LEU A 369 0.88 -15.21 4.15
C LEU A 369 1.36 -16.59 3.71
N VAL A 370 2.46 -16.64 2.97
CA VAL A 370 3.24 -17.86 2.76
C VAL A 370 4.54 -17.72 3.56
N ARG A 371 4.68 -18.53 4.60
CA ARG A 371 5.88 -18.69 5.41
C ARG A 371 6.81 -19.65 4.67
N ILE A 372 8.03 -19.22 4.41
CA ILE A 372 9.07 -19.99 3.74
C ILE A 372 10.22 -20.15 4.74
N PRO A 373 10.49 -21.38 5.23
CA PRO A 373 11.56 -21.58 6.19
C PRO A 373 12.92 -21.45 5.51
N ARG A 374 13.92 -20.94 6.25
CA ARG A 374 15.32 -20.82 5.80
C ARG A 374 15.88 -22.14 5.32
N SER A 375 15.53 -23.26 5.96
CA SER A 375 15.95 -24.61 5.54
C SER A 375 15.50 -24.97 4.12
N ALA A 376 14.48 -24.29 3.57
CA ALA A 376 14.06 -24.45 2.18
C ALA A 376 14.85 -23.57 1.20
N LEU A 377 15.39 -22.43 1.66
CA LEU A 377 16.07 -21.43 0.83
C LEU A 377 17.60 -21.52 0.90
N LEU A 378 18.16 -21.82 2.06
CA LEU A 378 19.61 -21.75 2.31
C LEU A 378 20.43 -22.64 1.35
N PRO A 379 20.07 -23.93 1.12
CA PRO A 379 20.82 -24.76 0.18
C PRO A 379 20.72 -24.28 -1.27
N LEU A 380 19.71 -23.47 -1.60
CA LEU A 380 19.54 -22.88 -2.92
C LEU A 380 20.36 -21.60 -3.04
N LEU A 381 20.40 -20.78 -1.99
CA LEU A 381 21.22 -19.57 -1.92
C LEU A 381 22.73 -19.88 -2.03
N GLU A 382 23.16 -21.03 -1.51
CA GLU A 382 24.55 -21.50 -1.61
C GLU A 382 24.92 -21.94 -3.03
N GLY A 383 23.96 -22.44 -3.82
CA GLY A 383 24.20 -23.00 -5.14
C GLY A 383 23.76 -22.12 -6.32
N ASP A 384 23.03 -21.04 -6.07
CA ASP A 384 22.46 -20.15 -7.10
C ASP A 384 22.77 -18.69 -6.79
N GLU A 385 23.76 -18.15 -7.51
CA GLU A 385 24.19 -16.75 -7.39
C GLU A 385 23.09 -15.77 -7.78
N HIS A 386 22.27 -16.09 -8.79
CA HIS A 386 21.22 -15.19 -9.24
C HIS A 386 20.11 -15.05 -8.19
N LEU A 387 19.76 -16.16 -7.52
CA LEU A 387 18.87 -16.15 -6.36
C LEU A 387 19.46 -15.33 -5.21
N ARG A 388 20.73 -15.56 -4.88
CA ARG A 388 21.45 -14.85 -3.81
C ARG A 388 21.46 -13.35 -4.05
N GLU A 389 21.84 -12.90 -5.24
CA GLU A 389 21.88 -11.48 -5.61
C GLU A 389 20.49 -10.86 -5.71
N GLY A 390 19.49 -11.58 -6.23
CA GLY A 390 18.11 -11.09 -6.27
C GLY A 390 17.51 -10.87 -4.88
N MET A 391 17.79 -11.79 -3.94
CA MET A 391 17.36 -11.66 -2.55
C MET A 391 18.15 -10.55 -1.83
N TRP A 392 19.47 -10.48 -2.05
CA TRP A 392 20.33 -9.44 -1.53
C TRP A 392 19.86 -8.05 -1.95
N LYS A 393 19.58 -7.84 -3.24
CA LYS A 393 19.09 -6.56 -3.77
C LYS A 393 17.82 -6.08 -3.04
N THR A 394 16.85 -6.99 -2.87
CA THR A 394 15.58 -6.67 -2.19
C THR A 394 15.81 -6.25 -0.74
N PHE A 395 16.71 -6.95 -0.04
CA PHE A 395 17.11 -6.64 1.33
C PHE A 395 17.89 -5.33 1.43
N ALA A 396 18.89 -5.15 0.57
CA ALA A 396 19.81 -4.02 0.59
C ALA A 396 19.08 -2.69 0.36
N GLU A 397 18.19 -2.64 -0.64
CA GLU A 397 17.37 -1.44 -0.91
C GLU A 397 16.50 -1.06 0.29
N ARG A 398 15.82 -2.04 0.91
CA ARG A 398 14.94 -1.78 2.06
C ARG A 398 15.74 -1.36 3.29
N ARG A 399 16.84 -2.05 3.58
CA ARG A 399 17.66 -1.75 4.76
C ARG A 399 18.39 -0.43 4.65
N PHE A 400 18.83 -0.07 3.44
CA PHE A 400 19.35 1.26 3.17
C PHE A 400 18.27 2.33 3.40
N ASP A 401 17.07 2.17 2.81
CA ASP A 401 15.96 3.12 3.00
C ASP A 401 15.58 3.29 4.48
N ASP A 402 15.52 2.19 5.24
CA ASP A 402 15.24 2.19 6.67
C ASP A 402 16.32 2.91 7.49
N LEU A 403 17.60 2.67 7.19
CA LEU A 403 18.73 3.37 7.81
C LEU A 403 18.65 4.86 7.53
N VAL A 404 18.60 5.22 6.25
CA VAL A 404 18.71 6.60 5.76
C VAL A 404 17.54 7.46 6.23
N ARG A 405 16.31 6.91 6.27
CA ARG A 405 15.13 7.61 6.79
C ARG A 405 15.31 8.11 8.23
N GLY A 406 16.10 7.42 9.04
CA GLY A 406 16.36 7.79 10.43
C GLY A 406 17.32 8.97 10.62
N PHE A 407 18.01 9.42 9.57
CA PHE A 407 18.98 10.50 9.64
C PHE A 407 18.37 11.83 9.17
N GLU A 408 18.51 12.89 9.97
CA GLU A 408 17.94 14.22 9.71
C GLU A 408 18.28 14.75 8.31
N ARG A 409 19.53 14.52 7.85
CA ARG A 409 19.99 14.93 6.52
C ARG A 409 19.17 14.34 5.38
N TYR A 410 18.55 13.18 5.58
CA TYR A 410 17.81 12.48 4.53
C TYR A 410 16.32 12.36 4.84
N GLY A 411 15.89 12.79 6.03
CA GLY A 411 14.49 12.70 6.45
C GLY A 411 13.52 13.47 5.54
N PHE A 412 13.99 14.49 4.83
CA PHE A 412 13.18 15.25 3.87
C PHE A 412 13.08 14.60 2.48
N LEU A 413 14.00 13.69 2.13
CA LEU A 413 13.99 13.03 0.83
C LEU A 413 12.84 12.03 0.75
N GLY A 414 12.19 11.94 -0.41
CA GLY A 414 11.24 10.85 -0.65
C GLY A 414 11.98 9.51 -0.83
N ARG A 415 11.28 8.39 -0.63
CA ARG A 415 11.84 7.04 -0.83
C ARG A 415 12.54 6.86 -2.19
N LYS A 416 11.99 7.45 -3.27
CA LYS A 416 12.61 7.38 -4.60
C LYS A 416 14.00 8.01 -4.61
N ASP A 417 14.16 9.17 -3.98
CA ASP A 417 15.41 9.91 -3.96
C ASP A 417 16.42 9.24 -3.02
N ARG A 418 15.96 8.72 -1.88
CA ARG A 418 16.79 7.88 -0.99
C ARG A 418 17.28 6.62 -1.70
N LEU A 419 16.43 5.91 -2.42
CA LEU A 419 16.87 4.76 -3.24
C LEU A 419 17.75 5.19 -4.42
N GLY A 420 17.62 6.44 -4.89
CA GLY A 420 18.57 7.04 -5.83
C GLY A 420 19.98 7.09 -5.26
N LEU A 421 20.15 7.46 -3.99
CA LEU A 421 21.45 7.43 -3.30
C LEU A 421 22.02 6.01 -3.26
N PHE A 422 21.20 5.02 -2.91
CA PHE A 422 21.60 3.60 -2.93
C PHE A 422 22.08 3.17 -4.32
N GLN A 423 21.38 3.55 -5.38
CA GLN A 423 21.71 3.16 -6.75
C GLN A 423 22.99 3.79 -7.28
N HIS A 424 23.30 5.03 -6.88
CA HIS A 424 24.50 5.75 -7.32
C HIS A 424 25.71 5.55 -6.41
N GLY A 425 25.51 5.03 -5.20
CA GLY A 425 26.59 4.70 -4.29
C GLY A 425 27.44 3.52 -4.78
N GLU A 426 28.68 3.47 -4.31
CA GLU A 426 29.57 2.35 -4.63
C GLU A 426 29.27 1.17 -3.71
N HIS A 427 28.95 0.02 -4.28
CA HIS A 427 28.61 -1.20 -3.53
C HIS A 427 29.86 -2.05 -3.38
N HIS A 428 30.22 -2.37 -2.14
CA HIS A 428 31.43 -3.13 -1.82
C HIS A 428 31.12 -4.29 -0.89
N GLU A 429 31.92 -5.35 -0.98
CA GLU A 429 31.97 -6.46 -0.03
C GLU A 429 33.40 -6.65 0.44
N LEU A 430 33.61 -6.65 1.75
CA LEU A 430 34.90 -6.92 2.38
C LEU A 430 34.89 -8.29 3.05
N ALA A 431 35.97 -9.03 2.85
CA ALA A 431 36.30 -10.21 3.61
C ALA A 431 36.78 -9.83 5.03
N PRO A 432 36.71 -10.77 6.00
CA PRO A 432 37.23 -10.53 7.35
C PRO A 432 38.71 -10.11 7.33
N GLY A 433 39.02 -9.00 8.00
CA GLY A 433 40.35 -8.39 8.09
C GLY A 433 40.67 -7.38 6.99
N GLU A 434 39.84 -7.25 5.95
CA GLU A 434 40.02 -6.22 4.94
C GLU A 434 39.60 -4.84 5.45
N VAL A 435 40.26 -3.80 4.95
CA VAL A 435 40.10 -2.42 5.41
C VAL A 435 39.59 -1.54 4.27
N GLN A 436 38.57 -0.74 4.55
CA GLN A 436 38.13 0.37 3.71
C GLN A 436 38.60 1.69 4.30
N GLU A 437 39.31 2.48 3.49
CA GLU A 437 39.63 3.86 3.84
C GLU A 437 38.45 4.78 3.47
N LEU A 438 38.08 5.65 4.41
CA LEU A 438 37.07 6.67 4.22
C LEU A 438 37.74 8.04 4.23
N GLU A 439 37.54 8.79 3.16
CA GLU A 439 37.96 10.18 3.06
C GLU A 439 37.06 11.11 3.90
N GLU A 440 37.53 12.32 4.18
CA GLU A 440 36.71 13.32 4.85
C GLU A 440 35.45 13.65 4.05
N GLY A 441 34.29 13.57 4.72
CA GLY A 441 32.96 13.77 4.15
C GLY A 441 32.36 12.52 3.48
N ALA A 442 33.09 11.41 3.41
CA ALA A 442 32.55 10.16 2.89
C ALA A 442 31.55 9.54 3.87
N GLN A 443 30.57 8.82 3.33
CA GLN A 443 29.56 8.12 4.12
C GLN A 443 29.51 6.64 3.78
N LEU A 444 29.59 5.81 4.81
CA LEU A 444 29.58 4.37 4.68
C LEU A 444 28.33 3.80 5.35
N PHE A 445 27.51 3.12 4.54
CA PHE A 445 26.27 2.47 4.96
C PHE A 445 26.50 0.97 5.03
N VAL A 446 26.84 0.47 6.21
CA VAL A 446 26.93 -0.98 6.47
C VAL A 446 25.53 -1.56 6.41
N LEU A 447 25.29 -2.47 5.48
CA LEU A 447 23.99 -3.15 5.31
C LEU A 447 23.96 -4.50 6.02
N SER A 448 25.10 -5.20 6.03
CA SER A 448 25.30 -6.48 6.70
C SER A 448 26.77 -6.64 7.10
N GLY A 449 27.02 -7.37 8.18
CA GLY A 449 28.35 -7.67 8.69
C GLY A 449 28.71 -6.87 9.94
N ALA A 450 30.00 -6.78 10.23
CA ALA A 450 30.51 -6.10 11.40
C ALA A 450 31.80 -5.36 11.04
N VAL A 451 31.93 -4.15 11.57
CA VAL A 451 33.07 -3.28 11.32
C VAL A 451 33.69 -2.80 12.63
N ASP A 452 35.01 -2.66 12.61
CA ASP A 452 35.79 -1.98 13.62
C ASP A 452 36.37 -0.69 13.02
N PHE A 453 36.43 0.35 13.83
CA PHE A 453 37.15 1.58 13.48
C PHE A 453 37.65 2.27 14.75
N GLU A 454 38.68 3.09 14.62
CA GLU A 454 39.23 3.86 15.74
C GLU A 454 38.80 5.32 15.64
N HIS A 455 38.29 5.87 16.75
CA HIS A 455 37.89 7.27 16.83
C HIS A 455 38.34 7.86 18.17
N GLU A 456 39.15 8.91 18.12
CA GLU A 456 39.67 9.60 19.32
C GLU A 456 40.36 8.67 20.34
N GLY A 457 41.10 7.65 19.84
CA GLY A 457 41.79 6.66 20.66
C GLY A 457 40.89 5.55 21.21
N LEU A 458 39.60 5.54 20.85
CA LEU A 458 38.65 4.48 21.19
C LEU A 458 38.42 3.58 19.99
N ARG A 459 38.64 2.27 20.17
CA ARG A 459 38.23 1.26 19.19
C ARG A 459 36.73 1.00 19.35
N VAL A 460 35.97 1.34 18.32
CA VAL A 460 34.51 1.11 18.24
C VAL A 460 34.27 -0.11 17.37
N SER A 461 33.39 -1.00 17.84
CA SER A 461 32.94 -2.17 17.09
C SER A 461 31.44 -2.07 16.89
N GLN A 462 30.99 -2.14 15.64
CA GLN A 462 29.59 -2.08 15.26
C GLN A 462 29.22 -3.30 14.43
N ARG A 463 28.06 -3.90 14.72
CA ARG A 463 27.53 -5.04 13.98
C ARG A 463 26.13 -4.75 13.49
N GLY A 464 25.87 -5.13 12.24
CA GLY A 464 24.60 -4.94 11.55
C GLY A 464 24.47 -3.56 10.90
N ALA A 465 23.24 -3.16 10.61
CA ALA A 465 22.95 -1.91 9.91
C ALA A 465 23.52 -0.70 10.64
N THR A 466 24.43 0.02 9.99
CA THR A 466 25.07 1.21 10.56
C THR A 466 25.34 2.22 9.45
N LEU A 467 25.20 3.51 9.76
CA LEU A 467 25.66 4.60 8.91
C LEU A 467 26.79 5.32 9.65
N LEU A 468 27.93 5.46 8.98
CA LEU A 468 29.09 6.22 9.44
C LEU A 468 29.33 7.42 8.51
N GLU A 469 29.52 8.60 9.07
CA GLU A 469 29.99 9.79 8.33
C GLU A 469 31.40 10.13 8.81
N ALA A 470 32.38 10.05 7.91
CA ALA A 470 33.77 10.33 8.22
C ALA A 470 33.98 11.85 8.29
N ARG A 471 34.06 12.43 9.49
CA ARG A 471 34.41 13.86 9.67
C ARG A 471 35.90 14.16 9.48
N LYS A 472 36.71 13.11 9.50
CA LYS A 472 38.15 13.07 9.21
C LYS A 472 38.42 11.72 8.56
N PRO A 473 39.56 11.55 7.86
CA PRO A 473 39.93 10.25 7.31
C PRO A 473 39.86 9.15 8.37
N LEU A 474 39.19 8.04 8.03
CA LEU A 474 38.90 6.94 8.94
C LEU A 474 39.16 5.60 8.24
N GLN A 475 39.82 4.67 8.92
CA GLN A 475 39.93 3.29 8.45
C GLN A 475 38.87 2.43 9.12
N VAL A 476 38.17 1.65 8.31
CA VAL A 476 37.11 0.74 8.74
C VAL A 476 37.51 -0.68 8.37
N GLU A 477 37.76 -1.53 9.37
CA GLU A 477 38.14 -2.93 9.21
C GLU A 477 36.92 -3.83 9.31
N ALA A 478 36.74 -4.76 8.38
CA ALA A 478 35.67 -5.74 8.42
C ALA A 478 36.01 -6.89 9.38
N ARG A 479 35.16 -7.18 10.37
CA ARG A 479 35.31 -8.33 11.28
C ARG A 479 34.75 -9.63 10.71
N GLU A 480 33.75 -9.51 9.86
CA GLU A 480 33.12 -10.62 9.14
C GLU A 480 32.82 -10.17 7.71
N SER A 481 32.28 -11.06 6.86
CA SER A 481 31.86 -10.68 5.50
C SER A 481 30.91 -9.48 5.58
N THR A 482 31.36 -8.32 5.11
CA THR A 482 30.68 -7.05 5.34
C THR A 482 30.34 -6.42 4.00
N ARG A 483 29.06 -6.14 3.80
CA ARG A 483 28.56 -5.48 2.59
C ARG A 483 28.06 -4.09 2.93
N PHE A 484 28.53 -3.10 2.18
CA PHE A 484 28.17 -1.70 2.41
C PHE A 484 28.00 -0.91 1.11
N VAL A 485 27.39 0.26 1.25
CA VAL A 485 27.32 1.29 0.21
C VAL A 485 28.16 2.48 0.65
N LEU A 486 29.07 2.92 -0.20
CA LEU A 486 29.91 4.10 0.00
C LEU A 486 29.39 5.26 -0.85
N LEU A 487 29.09 6.38 -0.20
CA LEU A 487 28.82 7.65 -0.87
C LEU A 487 30.04 8.56 -0.71
N LYS A 488 30.66 8.89 -1.84
CA LYS A 488 31.77 9.85 -1.89
C LYS A 488 31.28 11.28 -1.60
N PRO A 489 32.13 12.16 -1.04
CA PRO A 489 31.75 13.54 -0.71
C PRO A 489 31.10 14.32 -1.86
N GLU A 490 31.54 14.06 -3.10
CA GLU A 490 31.04 14.71 -4.31
C GLU A 490 29.60 14.28 -4.66
N ALA A 491 29.26 13.00 -4.45
CA ALA A 491 27.91 12.48 -4.62
C ALA A 491 26.95 13.04 -3.56
N VAL A 492 27.47 13.44 -2.40
CA VAL A 492 26.71 14.08 -1.31
C VAL A 492 26.50 15.59 -1.56
N ARG A 493 27.39 16.24 -2.32
CA ARG A 493 27.30 17.67 -2.68
C ARG A 493 26.45 17.96 -3.94
N GLY A 494 26.15 16.94 -4.75
CA GLY A 494 25.53 17.08 -6.07
C GLY A 494 24.08 17.60 -6.11
N ASP A 495 23.41 17.78 -4.97
CA ASP A 495 22.02 18.23 -4.87
C ASP A 495 21.85 19.48 -3.98
N ASP A 496 22.75 20.46 -4.11
CA ASP A 496 22.60 21.79 -3.47
C ASP A 496 21.42 22.62 -4.05
N LYS A 497 20.57 22.01 -4.89
CA LYS A 497 19.22 22.50 -5.24
C LYS A 497 18.13 22.03 -4.27
N ALA A 498 18.46 21.18 -3.31
CA ALA A 498 17.55 20.68 -2.28
C ALA A 498 18.04 21.01 -0.85
N ALA A 499 18.87 22.05 -0.69
CA ALA A 499 19.12 22.61 0.63
C ALA A 499 17.80 23.21 1.19
N PRO A 500 17.43 22.92 2.46
CA PRO A 500 16.29 23.58 3.09
C PRO A 500 16.50 25.10 3.08
N PRO A 501 15.43 25.92 3.02
CA PRO A 501 15.59 27.36 3.22
C PRO A 501 16.28 27.57 4.57
N ARG A 502 17.45 28.22 4.54
CA ARG A 502 18.11 28.70 5.75
C ARG A 502 17.13 29.68 6.40
N PHE A 503 16.44 29.24 7.45
CA PHE A 503 15.79 30.18 8.35
C PHE A 503 16.90 30.95 9.05
N ALA A 504 17.06 32.22 8.66
CA ALA A 504 17.81 33.18 9.44
C ALA A 504 17.16 33.33 10.82
N ALA A 505 18.01 33.56 11.81
CA ALA A 505 17.73 33.61 13.25
C ALA A 505 16.47 34.37 13.67
#